data_AF-U6N3M0-F1
#
_entry.id   AF-U6N3M0-F1
#
_cell.length_a   1.000
_cell.length_b   1.000
_cell.length_c   1.000
_cell.angle_alpha   90.00
_cell.angle_beta   90.00
_cell.angle_gamma   90.00
#
_symmetry.space_group_name_H-M   'P 1'
#
loop_
_entity.id
_entity.type
_entity.pdbx_description
1 polymer ?
#
loop_
_entity_poly.entity_id
_entity_poly.type
_entity_poly.pdbx_seq_one_letter_code
_entity_poly.pdbx_strand_id
1 'polypeptide(L)'
;IADGCRLFGAAAAEGDPWEVLVKTDYEIEVPQEDGSTLSCACDEAETLRQAVVEGRAPQGVYIGGTKYKLAEVKRDFTFNDQNYDVAILGKNKGGGFLIKTPNENVVIALYDEEKEQNKADALTTALNFAEYLYQGGF
;
A
#
# COMPACT_ATOMS: atom_id res chain seq x y z
N ILE A 1 1.83 -15.29 0.56
CA ILE A 1 1.87 -14.46 -0.68
C ILE A 1 3.02 -14.97 -1.55
N ALA A 2 2.79 -16.05 -2.29
CA ALA A 2 3.76 -16.64 -3.20
C ALA A 2 3.35 -16.28 -4.65
N ASP A 3 4.32 -15.81 -5.44
CA ASP A 3 4.22 -15.54 -6.87
C ASP A 3 3.32 -14.34 -7.29
N GLY A 4 3.88 -13.13 -7.17
CA GLY A 4 3.30 -11.87 -7.66
C GLY A 4 2.14 -11.36 -6.82
N CYS A 5 2.30 -10.18 -6.20
CA CYS A 5 1.14 -9.47 -5.65
C CYS A 5 0.22 -9.09 -6.81
N ARG A 6 -0.85 -9.87 -7.03
CA ARG A 6 -1.85 -9.58 -8.05
C ARG A 6 -2.96 -8.74 -7.42
N LEU A 7 -3.13 -7.53 -7.92
CA LEU A 7 -4.26 -6.67 -7.59
C LEU A 7 -5.49 -7.20 -8.35
N PHE A 8 -6.52 -7.62 -7.63
CA PHE A 8 -7.72 -8.25 -8.19
C PHE A 8 -9.00 -7.40 -8.01
N GLY A 9 -8.90 -6.27 -7.33
CA GLY A 9 -9.99 -5.31 -7.15
C GLY A 9 -9.45 -3.90 -6.93
N ALA A 10 -10.13 -2.91 -7.52
CA ALA A 10 -9.75 -1.52 -7.49
C ALA A 10 -11.00 -0.63 -7.39
N ALA A 11 -10.92 0.43 -6.60
CA ALA A 11 -11.96 1.45 -6.49
C ALA A 11 -11.31 2.82 -6.24
N ALA A 12 -11.86 3.86 -6.86
CA ALA A 12 -11.41 5.24 -6.73
C ALA A 12 -12.62 6.18 -6.72
N ALA A 13 -12.48 7.32 -6.04
CA ALA A 13 -13.52 8.34 -5.99
C ALA A 13 -13.75 8.99 -7.36
N GLU A 14 -12.69 9.14 -8.15
CA GLU A 14 -12.69 9.77 -9.46
C GLU A 14 -11.64 9.09 -10.37
N GLY A 15 -11.88 9.08 -11.68
CA GLY A 15 -10.97 8.47 -12.67
C GLY A 15 -11.13 6.96 -12.80
N ASP A 16 -10.27 6.35 -13.62
CA ASP A 16 -10.20 4.88 -13.71
C ASP A 16 -9.45 4.32 -12.49
N PRO A 17 -10.08 3.43 -11.70
CA PRO A 17 -9.50 2.96 -10.45
C PRO A 17 -8.24 2.12 -10.65
N TRP A 18 -8.09 1.47 -11.81
CA TRP A 18 -6.89 0.72 -12.13
C TRP A 18 -5.74 1.65 -12.47
N GLU A 19 -5.98 2.72 -13.21
CA GLU A 19 -4.93 3.73 -13.47
C GLU A 19 -4.46 4.45 -12.20
N VAL A 20 -5.34 4.60 -11.20
CA VAL A 20 -5.00 5.19 -9.89
C VAL A 20 -4.15 4.26 -9.03
N LEU A 21 -4.35 2.94 -9.12
CA LEU A 21 -3.71 1.96 -8.25
C LEU A 21 -2.55 1.20 -8.92
N VAL A 22 -2.53 1.14 -10.25
CA VAL A 22 -1.62 0.30 -11.02
C VAL A 22 -1.04 1.10 -12.17
N LYS A 23 0.28 1.13 -12.23
CA LYS A 23 1.01 1.60 -13.40
C LYS A 23 2.04 0.56 -13.81
N THR A 24 2.09 0.28 -15.11
CA THR A 24 3.01 -0.70 -15.70
C THR A 24 4.01 -0.01 -16.63
N ASP A 25 5.11 -0.70 -16.94
CA ASP A 25 6.11 -0.30 -17.93
C ASP A 25 6.66 1.13 -17.75
N TYR A 26 7.09 1.46 -16.53
CA TYR A 26 7.78 2.73 -16.26
C TYR A 26 9.04 2.54 -15.41
N GLU A 27 9.96 3.48 -15.57
CA GLU A 27 11.22 3.51 -14.83
C GLU A 27 11.15 4.51 -13.67
N ILE A 28 11.88 4.19 -12.60
CA ILE A 28 12.12 5.08 -11.48
C ILE A 28 13.61 5.37 -11.35
N GLU A 29 13.92 6.56 -10.86
CA GLU A 29 15.28 6.93 -10.49
C GLU A 29 15.57 6.48 -9.06
N VAL A 30 16.58 5.62 -8.92
CA VAL A 30 17.08 5.15 -7.63
C VAL A 30 18.39 5.88 -7.34
N PRO A 31 18.45 6.72 -6.29
CA PRO A 31 19.68 7.40 -5.91
C PRO A 31 20.69 6.37 -5.37
N GLN A 32 21.95 6.50 -5.82
CA GLN A 32 23.07 5.68 -5.39
C GLN A 32 23.93 6.40 -4.34
N GLU A 33 24.77 5.63 -3.64
CA GLU A 33 25.65 6.16 -2.58
C GLU A 33 26.71 7.13 -3.11
N ASP A 34 27.04 7.05 -4.40
CA ASP A 34 27.99 7.95 -5.08
C ASP A 34 27.35 9.28 -5.54
N GLY A 35 26.06 9.49 -5.27
CA GLY A 35 25.32 10.67 -5.66
C GLY A 35 24.77 10.63 -7.10
N SER A 36 24.96 9.54 -7.84
CA SER A 36 24.33 9.32 -9.14
C SER A 36 22.91 8.74 -9.02
N THR A 37 22.12 8.81 -10.10
CA THR A 37 20.82 8.12 -10.20
C THR A 37 20.88 7.00 -11.22
N LEU A 38 20.38 5.83 -10.84
CA LEU A 38 20.20 4.70 -11.75
C LEU A 38 18.72 4.65 -12.15
N SER A 39 18.42 4.56 -13.45
CA SER A 39 17.07 4.20 -13.89
C SER A 39 16.89 2.69 -13.75
N CYS A 40 15.81 2.28 -13.11
CA CYS A 40 15.40 0.88 -13.09
C CYS A 40 13.91 0.74 -13.32
N ALA A 41 13.51 -0.37 -13.96
CA ALA A 41 12.11 -0.72 -14.10
C ALA A 41 11.45 -0.81 -12.72
N CYS A 42 10.29 -0.17 -12.56
CA CYS A 42 9.54 -0.20 -11.32
C CYS A 42 8.56 -1.37 -11.32
N ASP A 43 8.67 -2.24 -10.31
CA ASP A 43 7.69 -3.28 -10.01
C ASP A 43 6.91 -2.88 -8.74
N GLU A 44 5.76 -2.22 -8.94
CA GLU A 44 4.90 -1.75 -7.86
C GLU A 44 4.48 -2.91 -6.94
N ALA A 45 4.16 -4.07 -7.52
CA ALA A 45 3.70 -5.25 -6.80
C ALA A 45 4.78 -5.79 -5.84
N GLU A 46 6.05 -5.82 -6.28
CA GLU A 46 7.16 -6.17 -5.41
C GLU A 46 7.39 -5.11 -4.31
N THR A 47 7.30 -3.81 -4.63
CA THR A 47 7.47 -2.77 -3.60
C THR A 47 6.41 -2.85 -2.49
N LEU A 48 5.16 -3.17 -2.87
CA LEU A 48 4.05 -3.42 -1.96
C LEU A 48 4.29 -4.66 -1.10
N ARG A 49 4.72 -5.76 -1.74
CA ARG A 49 5.05 -7.02 -1.05
C ARG A 49 6.14 -6.81 -0.02
N GLN A 50 7.24 -6.14 -0.36
CA GLN A 50 8.33 -5.84 0.57
C GLN A 50 7.84 -5.00 1.75
N ALA A 51 7.00 -3.99 1.51
CA ALA A 51 6.48 -3.15 2.56
C ALA A 51 5.59 -3.91 3.55
N VAL A 52 4.69 -4.77 3.07
CA VAL A 52 3.73 -5.48 3.93
C VAL A 52 4.30 -6.77 4.53
N VAL A 53 5.10 -7.52 3.77
CA VAL A 53 5.67 -8.80 4.22
C VAL A 53 6.95 -8.58 4.99
N GLU A 54 7.89 -7.82 4.43
CA GLU A 54 9.22 -7.65 5.01
C GLU A 54 9.29 -6.44 5.95
N GLY A 55 8.31 -5.53 5.87
CA GLY A 55 8.28 -4.33 6.71
C GLY A 55 9.33 -3.29 6.31
N ARG A 56 9.83 -3.35 5.06
CA ARG A 56 10.85 -2.46 4.53
C ARG A 56 10.51 -2.01 3.13
N ALA A 57 10.89 -0.78 2.79
CA ALA A 57 10.70 -0.22 1.46
C ALA A 57 11.91 0.69 1.13
N PRO A 58 13.08 0.11 0.79
CA PRO A 58 14.31 0.88 0.58
C PRO A 58 14.19 1.88 -0.57
N GLN A 59 13.44 1.54 -1.62
CA GLN A 59 13.18 2.42 -2.76
C GLN A 59 11.91 3.27 -2.57
N GLY A 60 11.16 3.07 -1.49
CA GLY A 60 9.79 3.54 -1.32
C GLY A 60 8.75 2.51 -1.83
N VAL A 61 7.49 2.78 -1.57
CA VAL A 61 6.35 2.00 -2.06
C VAL A 61 5.73 2.76 -3.20
N TYR A 62 5.53 2.13 -4.35
CA TYR A 62 4.93 2.77 -5.52
C TYR A 62 3.53 2.22 -5.75
N ILE A 63 2.58 3.13 -5.95
CA ILE A 63 1.17 2.83 -6.22
C ILE A 63 0.68 3.82 -7.28
N GLY A 64 0.22 3.34 -8.43
CA GLY A 64 -0.23 4.19 -9.54
C GLY A 64 0.83 5.17 -10.05
N GLY A 65 2.11 4.80 -9.99
CA GLY A 65 3.25 5.65 -10.33
C GLY A 65 3.60 6.70 -9.26
N THR A 66 2.88 6.74 -8.13
CA THR A 66 3.14 7.68 -7.05
C THR A 66 4.03 7.02 -5.99
N LYS A 67 5.09 7.73 -5.58
CA LYS A 67 5.99 7.28 -4.52
C LYS A 67 5.44 7.61 -3.13
N TYR A 68 5.37 6.59 -2.29
CA TYR A 68 5.04 6.68 -0.87
C TYR A 68 6.22 6.24 -0.01
N LYS A 69 6.34 6.84 1.17
CA LYS A 69 7.31 6.45 2.20
C LYS A 69 6.65 5.50 3.18
N LEU A 70 7.28 4.35 3.46
CA LEU A 70 6.88 3.50 4.57
C LEU A 70 7.20 4.21 5.89
N ALA A 71 6.17 4.65 6.61
CA ALA A 71 6.30 5.44 7.83
C ALA A 71 6.38 4.54 9.07
N GLU A 72 5.52 3.52 9.14
CA GLU A 72 5.43 2.63 10.30
C GLU A 72 4.87 1.27 9.88
N VAL A 73 5.27 0.20 10.57
CA VAL A 73 4.72 -1.14 10.38
C VAL A 73 4.29 -1.67 11.75
N LYS A 74 3.02 -2.01 11.88
CA LYS A 74 2.44 -2.65 13.06
C LYS A 74 2.16 -4.10 12.75
N ARG A 75 2.84 -5.00 13.45
CA ARG A 75 2.61 -6.45 13.35
C ARG A 75 1.61 -6.87 14.41
N ASP A 76 0.78 -7.85 14.09
CA ASP A 76 -0.19 -8.43 15.04
C ASP A 76 -1.12 -7.36 15.67
N PHE A 77 -1.55 -6.38 14.88
CA PHE A 77 -2.44 -5.33 15.32
C PHE A 77 -3.86 -5.88 15.52
N THR A 78 -4.31 -5.94 16.77
CA THR A 78 -5.64 -6.46 17.11
C THR A 78 -6.74 -5.44 16.83
N PHE A 79 -7.73 -5.84 16.04
CA PHE A 79 -8.95 -5.09 15.75
C PHE A 79 -10.14 -6.06 15.69
N ASN A 80 -11.19 -5.81 16.49
CA ASN A 80 -12.40 -6.65 16.60
C ASN A 80 -12.09 -8.17 16.65
N ASP A 81 -11.24 -8.56 17.61
CA ASP A 81 -10.84 -9.96 17.88
C ASP A 81 -10.04 -10.64 16.76
N GLN A 82 -9.51 -9.89 15.79
CA GLN A 82 -8.62 -10.39 14.75
C GLN A 82 -7.30 -9.62 14.71
N ASN A 83 -6.24 -10.29 14.28
CA ASN A 83 -4.90 -9.69 14.16
C ASN A 83 -4.58 -9.40 12.69
N TYR A 84 -4.09 -8.19 12.44
CA TYR A 84 -3.71 -7.71 11.12
C TYR A 84 -2.28 -7.18 11.12
N ASP A 85 -1.57 -7.34 10.01
CA ASP A 85 -0.31 -6.60 9.81
C ASP A 85 -0.64 -5.33 9.03
N VAL A 86 -0.34 -4.17 9.63
CA VAL A 86 -0.65 -2.85 9.07
C VAL A 86 0.63 -2.10 8.75
N ALA A 87 0.90 -1.84 7.48
CA ALA A 87 1.93 -0.93 7.03
C ALA A 87 1.31 0.44 6.69
N ILE A 88 1.83 1.49 7.31
CA ILE A 88 1.38 2.88 7.14
C ILE A 88 2.33 3.57 6.17
N LEU A 89 1.75 4.10 5.10
CA LEU A 89 2.44 4.83 4.04
C LEU A 89 2.13 6.33 4.16
N GLY A 90 3.14 7.17 3.93
CA GLY A 90 3.00 8.63 3.90
C GLY A 90 3.49 9.21 2.58
N LYS A 91 2.78 10.22 2.08
CA LYS A 91 3.22 11.12 1.00
C LYS A 91 3.00 12.57 1.44
N ASN A 92 3.45 13.53 0.64
CA ASN A 92 3.07 14.92 0.87
C ASN A 92 1.55 15.07 0.72
N LYS A 93 0.89 15.67 1.72
CA LYS A 93 -0.57 15.88 1.77
C LYS A 93 -1.42 14.61 1.59
N GLY A 94 -0.99 13.48 2.13
CA GLY A 94 -1.76 12.24 2.04
C GLY A 94 -0.96 11.01 2.45
N GLY A 95 -1.52 9.85 2.19
CA GLY A 95 -0.86 8.60 2.51
C GLY A 95 -1.65 7.39 2.09
N GLY A 96 -1.32 6.25 2.69
CA GLY A 96 -2.03 5.02 2.47
C GLY A 96 -1.76 3.97 3.55
N PHE A 97 -2.47 2.86 3.46
CA PHE A 97 -2.38 1.74 4.37
C PHE A 97 -2.35 0.46 3.56
N LEU A 98 -1.46 -0.45 3.95
CA LEU A 98 -1.44 -1.83 3.49
C LEU A 98 -1.81 -2.70 4.68
N ILE A 99 -2.95 -3.37 4.61
CA ILE A 99 -3.47 -4.21 5.69
C ILE A 99 -3.49 -5.64 5.19
N LYS A 100 -2.61 -6.48 5.75
CA LYS A 100 -2.60 -7.91 5.46
C LYS A 100 -3.56 -8.62 6.41
N THR A 101 -4.52 -9.35 5.84
CA THR A 101 -5.45 -10.21 6.58
C THR A 101 -4.80 -11.56 6.90
N PRO A 102 -5.31 -12.30 7.89
CA PRO A 102 -4.83 -13.65 8.21
C PRO A 102 -4.89 -14.63 7.03
N ASN A 103 -5.83 -14.43 6.11
CA ASN A 103 -6.04 -15.27 4.92
C ASN A 103 -5.12 -14.88 3.74
N GLU A 104 -4.05 -14.13 4.00
CA GLU A 104 -3.03 -13.71 3.03
C GLU A 104 -3.50 -12.69 1.98
N ASN A 105 -4.65 -12.04 2.18
CA ASN A 105 -5.08 -10.93 1.35
C ASN A 105 -4.52 -9.60 1.85
N VAL A 106 -4.37 -8.63 0.94
CA VAL A 106 -3.84 -7.31 1.26
C VAL A 106 -4.83 -6.25 0.80
N VAL A 107 -5.34 -5.48 1.75
CA VAL A 107 -6.14 -4.28 1.48
C VAL A 107 -5.21 -3.11 1.31
N ILE A 108 -5.41 -2.36 0.22
CA ILE A 108 -4.75 -1.09 -0.04
C ILE A 108 -5.79 0.01 0.09
N ALA A 109 -5.54 0.95 1.00
CA ALA A 109 -6.38 2.14 1.16
C ALA A 109 -5.51 3.39 1.02
N LEU A 110 -5.94 4.33 0.18
CA LEU A 110 -5.27 5.62 -0.01
C LEU A 110 -6.13 6.73 0.56
N TYR A 111 -5.49 7.78 1.09
CA TYR A 111 -6.18 8.98 1.52
C TYR A 111 -5.45 10.24 1.05
N ASP A 112 -6.22 11.29 0.83
CA ASP A 112 -5.72 12.59 0.37
C ASP A 112 -6.22 13.72 1.27
N GLU A 113 -5.28 14.43 1.90
CA GLU A 113 -5.59 15.51 2.85
C GLU A 113 -6.18 16.74 2.14
N GLU A 114 -5.93 16.91 0.83
CA GLU A 114 -6.53 17.99 0.05
C GLU A 114 -8.02 17.75 -0.21
N LYS A 115 -8.49 16.51 -0.06
CA LYS A 115 -9.92 16.14 -0.14
C LYS A 115 -10.57 16.02 1.25
N GLU A 116 -10.00 16.69 2.26
CA GLU A 116 -10.49 16.71 3.64
C GLU A 116 -10.50 15.34 4.33
N GLN A 117 -9.74 14.36 3.79
CA GLN A 117 -9.59 13.05 4.40
C GLN A 117 -8.45 13.08 5.43
N ASN A 118 -8.62 12.34 6.52
CA ASN A 118 -7.60 12.25 7.56
C ASN A 118 -7.16 10.80 7.78
N LYS A 119 -5.94 10.64 8.31
CA LYS A 119 -5.31 9.34 8.55
C LYS A 119 -6.14 8.42 9.47
N ALA A 120 -6.77 8.96 10.51
CA ALA A 120 -7.45 8.14 11.52
C ALA A 120 -8.76 7.52 10.97
N ASP A 121 -9.54 8.32 10.26
CA ASP A 121 -10.79 7.89 9.63
C ASP A 121 -10.53 6.91 8.49
N ALA A 122 -9.54 7.21 7.63
CA ALA A 122 -9.14 6.33 6.54
C ALA A 122 -8.60 4.98 7.04
N LEU A 123 -7.81 4.96 8.13
CA LEU A 123 -7.34 3.72 8.74
C LEU A 123 -8.50 2.88 9.29
N THR A 124 -9.44 3.51 9.99
CA THR A 124 -10.62 2.83 10.55
C THR A 124 -11.47 2.21 9.43
N THR A 125 -11.71 2.96 8.35
CA THR A 125 -12.43 2.47 7.17
C THR A 125 -11.72 1.29 6.51
N ALA A 126 -10.39 1.37 6.37
CA ALA A 126 -9.59 0.30 5.78
C ALA A 126 -9.61 -0.98 6.65
N LEU A 127 -9.55 -0.84 7.98
CA LEU A 127 -9.65 -1.97 8.92
C LEU A 127 -11.04 -2.62 8.88
N ASN A 128 -12.11 -1.82 8.83
CA ASN A 128 -13.48 -2.34 8.67
C ASN A 128 -13.63 -3.13 7.36
N PHE A 129 -13.02 -2.66 6.28
CA PHE A 129 -13.04 -3.39 5.00
C PHE A 129 -12.20 -4.67 5.03
N ALA A 130 -11.03 -4.64 5.69
CA ALA A 130 -10.20 -5.84 5.90
C ALA A 130 -10.92 -6.90 6.73
N GLU A 131 -11.67 -6.50 7.76
CA GLU A 131 -12.53 -7.38 8.53
C GLU A 131 -13.64 -7.98 7.67
N TYR A 132 -14.32 -7.17 6.87
CA TYR A 132 -15.38 -7.64 5.97
C TYR A 132 -14.85 -8.72 4.99
N LEU A 133 -13.66 -8.50 4.41
CA LEU A 133 -13.02 -9.48 3.54
C LEU A 133 -12.70 -10.77 4.29
N TYR A 134 -12.11 -10.66 5.49
CA TYR A 134 -11.80 -11.81 6.33
C TYR A 134 -13.06 -12.63 6.68
N GLN A 135 -14.14 -11.97 7.09
CA GLN A 135 -15.43 -12.61 7.37
C GLN A 135 -16.05 -13.25 6.11
N GLY A 136 -15.81 -12.66 4.94
CA GLY A 136 -16.20 -13.21 3.64
C GLY A 136 -15.39 -14.43 3.20
N GLY A 137 -14.36 -14.83 3.96
CA GLY A 137 -13.46 -15.94 3.61
C GLY A 137 -12.36 -15.57 2.63
N PHE A 138 -12.12 -14.27 2.44
CA PHE A 138 -10.98 -13.74 1.69
C PHE A 138 -9.82 -13.48 2.64
#